data_AF-D7JCW7-F1
#
_entry.id   AF-D7JCW7-F1
#
_cell.length_a   1.000
_cell.length_b   1.000
_cell.length_c   1.000
_cell.angle_alpha   90.00
_cell.angle_beta   90.00
_cell.angle_gamma   90.00
#
_symmetry.space_group_name_H-M   'P 1'
#
loop_
_entity.id
_entity.type
_entity.pdbx_description
1 polymer ?
#
loop_
_entity_poly.entity_id
_entity_poly.type
_entity_poly.pdbx_seq_one_letter_code
_entity_poly.pdbx_strand_id
1 'polypeptide(L)' 'MGHNHINGIENFWGLCKVRLAKFRGVHRHTFYLHIKECEFRYNYRNQNLYLTLLKNFRNHPLKLS' A
#
# COMPACT_ATOMS: atom_id res chain seq x y z
N MET A 1 -8.47 -1.25 26.64
CA MET A 1 -7.48 -0.79 25.65
C MET A 1 -6.82 -2.02 25.03
N GLY A 2 -7.20 -2.40 23.80
CA GLY A 2 -6.78 -3.67 23.19
C GLY A 2 -7.37 -3.96 21.80
N HIS A 3 -8.43 -3.25 21.39
CA HIS A 3 -9.09 -3.46 20.09
C HIS A 3 -8.48 -2.69 18.91
N ASN A 4 -7.58 -1.72 19.14
CA ASN A 4 -7.16 -0.82 18.06
C ASN A 4 -6.23 -1.47 17.02
N HIS A 5 -5.43 -2.47 17.40
CA HIS A 5 -4.49 -3.11 16.47
C HIS A 5 -5.20 -4.12 15.55
N ILE A 6 -6.08 -4.96 16.10
CA ILE A 6 -6.88 -5.93 15.33
C ILE A 6 -7.76 -5.18 14.32
N ASN A 7 -8.45 -4.12 14.76
CA ASN A 7 -9.23 -3.25 13.88
C ASN A 7 -8.38 -2.62 12.77
N GLY A 8 -7.12 -2.29 13.04
CA GLY A 8 -6.19 -1.75 12.05
C GLY A 8 -5.85 -2.74 10.93
N ILE A 9 -5.62 -4.01 11.29
CA ILE A 9 -5.32 -5.09 10.34
C ILE A 9 -6.57 -5.45 9.52
N GLU A 10 -7.74 -5.53 10.16
CA GLU A 10 -9.01 -5.80 9.48
C GLU A 10 -9.36 -4.70 8.48
N ASN A 11 -9.21 -3.44 8.89
CA ASN A 11 -9.44 -2.28 8.01
C ASN A 11 -8.44 -2.24 6.84
N PHE A 12 -7.18 -2.59 7.08
CA PHE A 12 -6.18 -2.74 6.03
C PHE A 12 -6.61 -3.79 4.98
N TRP A 13 -6.98 -4.99 5.41
CA TRP A 13 -7.41 -6.05 4.50
C TRP A 13 -8.74 -5.73 3.81
N GLY A 14 -9.65 -5.01 4.48
CA GLY A 14 -10.87 -4.47 3.87
C GLY A 14 -10.54 -3.57 2.67
N LEU A 15 -9.64 -2.61 2.86
CA LEU A 15 -9.19 -1.70 1.80
C LEU A 15 -8.45 -2.42 0.68
N CYS A 16 -7.56 -3.37 1.02
CA CYS A 16 -6.85 -4.19 0.05
C CYS A 16 -7.81 -4.95 -0.86
N LYS A 17 -8.80 -5.64 -0.29
CA LYS A 17 -9.79 -6.43 -1.05
C LYS A 17 -10.54 -5.56 -2.05
N VAL A 18 -11.04 -4.38 -1.64
CA VAL A 18 -11.77 -3.46 -2.52
C VAL A 18 -10.90 -2.96 -3.67
N ARG A 19 -9.62 -2.65 -3.41
CA ARG A 19 -8.68 -2.25 -4.47
C ARG A 19 -8.38 -3.39 -5.42
N LEU A 20 -8.05 -4.56 -4.88
CA LEU A 20 -7.66 -5.74 -5.64
C LEU A 20 -8.79 -6.24 -6.55
N ALA A 21 -10.04 -6.14 -6.11
CA ALA A 21 -11.22 -6.52 -6.89
C ALA A 21 -11.35 -5.74 -8.21
N LYS A 22 -10.82 -4.51 -8.30
CA LYS A 22 -10.88 -3.69 -9.52
C LYS A 22 -9.98 -4.21 -10.64
N PHE A 23 -8.95 -4.98 -10.33
CA PHE A 23 -8.01 -5.49 -11.33
C PHE A 23 -8.53 -6.73 -12.09
N ARG A 24 -9.68 -7.31 -11.67
CA ARG A 24 -10.27 -8.52 -12.29
C ARG A 24 -9.31 -9.71 -12.36
N GLY A 25 -8.39 -9.80 -11.40
CA GLY A 25 -7.31 -10.77 -11.37
C GLY A 25 -5.96 -10.08 -11.17
N VAL A 26 -5.03 -10.76 -10.52
CA VAL A 26 -3.67 -10.28 -10.30
C VAL A 26 -2.72 -11.44 -10.57
N HIS A 27 -1.64 -11.18 -11.30
CA HIS A 27 -0.66 -12.23 -11.57
C HIS A 27 0.07 -12.64 -10.28
N ARG A 28 0.26 -13.94 -10.07
CA ARG A 28 0.85 -14.47 -8.82
C ARG A 28 2.21 -13.86 -8.51
N HIS A 29 3.06 -13.64 -9.52
CA HIS A 29 4.39 -13.04 -9.32
C HIS A 29 4.35 -11.55 -8.95
N THR A 30 3.29 -10.79 -9.29
CA THR A 30 3.17 -9.37 -8.92
C THR A 30 2.33 -9.16 -7.66
N PHE A 31 1.64 -10.19 -7.16
CA PHE A 31 0.69 -10.06 -6.05
C PHE A 31 1.30 -9.36 -4.83
N TYR A 32 2.52 -9.71 -4.46
CA TYR A 32 3.25 -9.06 -3.37
C TYR A 32 3.41 -7.54 -3.58
N LEU A 33 3.71 -7.10 -4.81
CA LEU A 33 3.83 -5.68 -5.14
C LEU A 33 2.52 -4.94 -4.91
N HIS A 34 1.38 -5.55 -5.26
CA HIS A 34 0.07 -4.95 -5.00
C HIS A 34 -0.25 -4.82 -3.51
N ILE A 35 0.17 -5.80 -2.69
CA ILE A 35 0.04 -5.71 -1.23
C ILE A 35 0.93 -4.59 -0.67
N LYS A 36 2.18 -4.47 -1.12
CA LYS A 36 3.07 -3.38 -0.72
C LYS A 36 2.56 -2.00 -1.15
N GLU A 37 1.92 -1.92 -2.31
CA GLU A 37 1.25 -0.70 -2.76
C GLU A 37 0.06 -0.34 -1.86
N CYS A 38 -0.77 -1.32 -1.49
CA CYS A 38 -1.88 -1.10 -0.56
C CYS A 38 -1.38 -0.70 0.84
N GLU A 39 -0.30 -1.32 1.33
CA GLU A 39 0.37 -0.97 2.59
C GLU A 39 0.82 0.50 2.57
N PHE A 40 1.51 0.91 1.51
CA PHE A 40 1.93 2.30 1.33
C PHE A 40 0.73 3.25 1.39
N ARG A 41 -0.32 2.97 0.60
CA ARG A 41 -1.52 3.82 0.62
C ARG A 41 -2.21 3.87 1.98
N TYR A 42 -2.27 2.75 2.69
CA TYR A 42 -2.90 2.69 4.00
C TYR A 42 -2.15 3.54 5.04
N ASN A 43 -0.82 3.40 5.08
CA ASN A 43 0.03 4.13 6.01
C ASN A 43 0.07 5.64 5.70
N TYR A 44 -0.03 6.02 4.43
CA TYR A 44 0.00 7.40 3.97
C TYR A 44 -1.39 7.98 3.62
N ARG A 45 -2.48 7.33 4.06
CA ARG A 45 -3.86 7.67 3.65
C ARG A 45 -4.32 9.10 3.95
N ASN A 46 -3.72 9.74 4.95
CA ASN A 46 -4.02 11.11 5.36
C ASN A 46 -2.95 12.11 4.88
N GLN A 47 -2.06 11.70 3.99
CA GLN A 47 -0.97 12.53 3.46
C GLN A 47 -1.16 12.78 1.97
N ASN A 48 -0.46 13.79 1.46
CA ASN A 48 -0.40 14.03 0.03
C ASN A 48 0.53 12.99 -0.62
N LEU A 49 -0.06 11.95 -1.24
CA LEU A 49 0.70 10.85 -1.86
C LEU A 49 1.73 11.34 -2.88
N TYR A 50 1.40 12.38 -3.66
CA TYR A 50 2.32 12.91 -4.67
C TYR A 50 3.60 13.45 -4.01
N LEU A 51 3.46 14.28 -2.98
CA LEU A 51 4.61 14.82 -2.24
C LEU A 51 5.37 13.70 -1.51
N THR A 52 4.67 12.73 -0.94
CA THR A 52 5.30 11.57 -0.27
C THR A 52 6.12 10.73 -1.24
N LEU A 53 5.59 10.44 -2.44
CA LEU A 53 6.31 9.69 -3.46
C LEU A 53 7.52 10.48 -3.98
N LEU A 54 7.35 11.76 -4.26
CA LEU A 54 8.45 12.63 -4.72
C LEU A 54 9.60 12.67 -3.71
N LYS A 55 9.29 12.77 -2.41
CA LYS A 55 10.28 12.69 -1.34
C LYS A 55 10.98 11.32 -1.31
N ASN A 56 10.22 10.23 -1.43
CA ASN A 56 10.79 8.88 -1.44
C ASN A 56 11.74 8.67 -2.62
N PHE A 57 11.36 9.07 -3.83
CA PHE A 57 12.20 8.89 -5.02
C PHE A 57 13.48 9.72 -4.97
N ARG A 58 13.45 10.90 -4.33
CA ARG A 58 14.66 11.71 -4.08
C ARG A 58 15.60 11.06 -3.07
N ASN A 59 15.05 10.46 -2.01
CA ASN A 59 15.84 9.84 -0.93
C ASN A 59 16.35 8.44 -1.30
N HIS A 60 15.60 7.73 -2.13
CA HIS A 60 15.88 6.36 -2.56
C HIS A 60 15.82 6.28 -4.09
N PRO A 61 16.78 6.91 -4.79
CA PRO A 61 16.82 6.86 -6.24
C PRO A 61 17.06 5.41 -6.71
N LEU A 62 16.40 5.02 -7.79
CA LEU A 62 16.64 3.73 -8.43
C LEU A 62 18.09 3.72 -8.95
N LYS A 63 18.92 2.84 -8.40
CA LYS A 63 20.23 2.56 -8.97
C LYS A 63 20.00 1.62 -10.15
N LEU A 64 20.22 2.10 -11.37
CA LEU A 64 20.38 1.17 -12.49
C LEU A 64 21.66 0.37 -12.24
N SER A 65 21.52 -0.95 -12.17
CA SER A 65 22.67 -1.87 -12.21
C SER A 65 23.22 -1.95 -13.62
#